data_AF-J0CX35-F1
#
_entry.id   AF-J0CX35-F1
#
_cell.length_a   1.000
_cell.length_b   1.000
_cell.length_c   1.000
_cell.angle_alpha   90.00
_cell.angle_beta   90.00
_cell.angle_gamma   90.00
#
_symmetry.space_group_name_H-M   'P 1'
#
loop_
_entity.id
_entity.type
_entity.pdbx_description
1 polymer ?
#
loop_
_entity_poly.entity_id
_entity_poly.type
_entity_poly.pdbx_seq_one_letter_code
_entity_poly.pdbx_strand_id
1 'polypeptide(L)'
;MAQIDTNLRVRRATQLVQENAQYDGQFRLLRHCDVSKGELFLEEASDGGTLAVRYHRADVDGRILAVRYYVYHHEESSAGTDAARDVEGFVERITSHDRLLAEISSIQKSHKNVVRLYGWNTNSTREQFVVLKSGFKSAWMADEGPKCIANSLKLMVR
;
A
#
# COMPACT_ATOMS: atom_id res chain seq x y z
N MET A 1 43.95 -9.68 -6.15
CA MET A 1 42.79 -9.75 -7.08
C MET A 1 41.69 -10.73 -6.65
N ALA A 2 41.90 -11.68 -5.73
CA ALA A 2 40.87 -12.64 -5.31
C ALA A 2 39.66 -12.05 -4.52
N GLN A 3 39.85 -10.89 -3.87
CA GLN A 3 38.85 -10.31 -2.97
C GLN A 3 37.67 -9.63 -3.70
N ILE A 4 37.89 -9.17 -4.94
CA ILE A 4 36.86 -8.53 -5.77
C ILE A 4 35.87 -9.59 -6.31
N ASP A 5 36.37 -10.77 -6.69
CA ASP A 5 35.54 -11.86 -7.21
C ASP A 5 34.62 -12.44 -6.12
N THR A 6 35.11 -12.57 -4.89
CA THR A 6 34.29 -13.01 -3.74
C THR A 6 33.17 -12.03 -3.43
N ASN A 7 33.44 -10.72 -3.44
CA ASN A 7 32.40 -9.71 -3.22
C ASN A 7 31.32 -9.71 -4.33
N LEU A 8 31.71 -9.94 -5.58
CA LEU A 8 30.77 -10.03 -6.70
C LEU A 8 29.87 -11.27 -6.57
N ARG A 9 30.44 -12.42 -6.20
CA ARG A 9 29.70 -13.67 -5.98
C ARG A 9 28.76 -13.57 -4.78
N VAL A 10 29.21 -12.99 -3.67
CA VAL A 10 28.37 -12.74 -2.50
C VAL A 10 27.19 -11.86 -2.89
N ARG A 11 27.42 -10.72 -3.57
CA ARG A 11 26.32 -9.85 -4.03
C ARG A 11 25.30 -10.57 -4.92
N ARG A 12 25.77 -11.39 -5.87
CA ARG A 12 24.89 -12.20 -6.72
C ARG A 12 24.09 -13.23 -5.93
N ALA A 13 24.72 -13.88 -4.95
CA ALA A 13 24.04 -14.83 -4.08
C ALA A 13 22.99 -14.12 -3.20
N THR A 14 23.32 -12.96 -2.63
CA THR A 14 22.36 -12.17 -1.84
C THR A 14 21.18 -11.70 -2.69
N GLN A 15 21.44 -11.28 -3.92
CA GLN A 15 20.40 -10.88 -4.86
C GLN A 15 19.48 -12.05 -5.23
N LEU A 16 20.04 -13.23 -5.51
CA LEU A 16 19.25 -14.45 -5.76
C LEU A 16 18.44 -14.89 -4.53
N VAL A 17 18.97 -14.71 -3.32
CA VAL A 17 18.25 -15.00 -2.07
C VAL A 17 17.12 -14.00 -1.85
N GLN A 18 17.34 -12.71 -2.15
CA GLN A 18 16.32 -11.67 -2.06
C GLN A 18 15.20 -11.85 -3.10
N GLU A 19 15.54 -12.24 -4.33
CA GLU A 19 14.57 -12.55 -5.39
C GLU A 19 13.66 -13.75 -5.06
N ASN A 20 14.14 -14.66 -4.20
CA ASN A 20 13.39 -15.82 -3.71
C ASN A 20 12.80 -15.63 -2.30
N ALA A 21 13.06 -14.49 -1.65
CA ALA A 21 12.51 -14.21 -0.34
C ALA A 21 10.99 -13.96 -0.49
N GLN A 22 10.19 -14.71 0.27
CA GLN A 22 8.73 -14.56 0.26
C GLN A 22 8.25 -13.48 1.24
N TYR A 23 9.11 -13.07 2.17
CA TYR A 23 8.79 -12.14 3.24
C TYR A 23 9.93 -11.16 3.48
N ASP A 24 9.55 -9.94 3.83
CA ASP A 24 10.40 -8.88 4.36
C ASP A 24 9.92 -8.59 5.79
N GLY A 25 10.62 -9.20 6.76
CA GLY A 25 10.17 -9.24 8.15
C GLY A 25 8.82 -9.94 8.30
N GLN A 26 7.78 -9.16 8.62
CA GLN A 26 6.40 -9.66 8.81
C GLN A 26 5.51 -9.47 7.58
N PHE A 27 6.00 -8.79 6.53
CA PHE A 27 5.23 -8.45 5.36
C PHE A 27 5.59 -9.34 4.19
N ARG A 28 4.61 -9.62 3.34
CA ARG A 28 4.82 -10.46 2.17
C ARG A 28 5.55 -9.68 1.06
N LEU A 29 6.58 -10.29 0.49
CA LEU A 29 7.18 -9.81 -0.75
C LEU A 29 6.36 -10.34 -1.92
N LEU A 30 5.74 -9.42 -2.66
CA LEU A 30 4.84 -9.75 -3.75
C LEU A 30 5.47 -9.43 -5.09
N ARG A 31 5.31 -10.34 -6.06
CA ARG A 31 5.68 -10.11 -7.46
C ARG A 31 4.45 -9.63 -8.23
N HIS A 32 4.67 -9.04 -9.40
CA HIS A 32 3.56 -8.61 -10.25
C HIS A 32 2.61 -9.76 -10.64
N CYS A 33 3.13 -10.98 -10.82
CA CYS A 33 2.31 -12.16 -11.12
C CYS A 33 1.47 -12.65 -9.94
N ASP A 34 1.79 -12.24 -8.71
CA ASP A 34 1.02 -12.60 -7.52
C ASP A 34 -0.19 -11.66 -7.32
N VAL A 35 -0.31 -10.60 -8.13
CA VAL A 35 -1.34 -9.55 -8.01
C VAL A 35 -2.14 -9.43 -9.30
N SER A 36 -3.41 -9.84 -9.26
CA SER A 36 -4.35 -9.62 -10.36
C SER A 36 -5.06 -8.27 -10.18
N LYS A 37 -4.57 -7.27 -10.89
CA LYS A 37 -5.10 -5.90 -10.86
C LYS A 37 -6.51 -5.82 -11.45
N GLY A 38 -7.43 -5.25 -10.69
CA GLY A 38 -8.82 -5.00 -11.08
C GLY A 38 -9.14 -3.51 -11.21
N GLU A 39 -10.37 -3.16 -10.84
CA GLU A 39 -10.94 -1.82 -10.99
C GLU A 39 -10.16 -0.73 -10.24
N LEU A 40 -9.93 0.40 -10.89
CA LEU A 40 -9.42 1.63 -10.27
C LEU A 40 -10.53 2.28 -9.46
N PHE A 41 -10.28 2.57 -8.18
CA PHE A 41 -11.28 3.23 -7.33
C PHE A 41 -10.83 4.57 -6.74
N LEU A 42 -9.53 4.88 -6.80
CA LEU A 42 -9.00 6.17 -6.38
C LEU A 42 -7.71 6.48 -7.15
N GLU A 43 -7.55 7.73 -7.53
CA GLU A 43 -6.33 8.28 -8.11
C GLU A 43 -6.01 9.60 -7.41
N GLU A 44 -4.78 9.74 -6.94
CA GLU A 44 -4.25 10.95 -6.32
C GLU A 44 -3.04 11.39 -7.14
N ALA A 45 -3.05 12.62 -7.66
CA ALA A 45 -1.94 13.17 -8.41
C ALA A 45 -1.12 14.14 -7.56
N SER A 46 0.16 14.30 -7.89
CA SER A 46 0.97 15.43 -7.44
C SER A 46 0.42 16.72 -8.05
N ASP A 47 0.73 17.88 -7.46
CA ASP A 47 0.13 19.15 -7.88
C ASP A 47 0.52 19.50 -9.33
N GLY A 48 1.72 19.09 -9.75
CA GLY A 48 2.20 19.22 -11.12
C GLY A 48 1.74 18.10 -12.08
N GLY A 49 0.94 17.14 -11.62
CA GLY A 49 0.41 16.04 -12.45
C GLY A 49 1.46 15.05 -12.98
N THR A 50 2.74 15.21 -12.62
CA THR A 50 3.86 14.42 -13.14
C THR A 50 3.87 13.00 -12.53
N LEU A 51 3.40 12.87 -11.30
CA LEU A 51 3.28 11.59 -10.62
C LEU A 51 1.85 11.41 -10.13
N ALA A 52 1.24 10.29 -10.47
CA ALA A 52 -0.02 9.85 -9.92
C ALA A 52 0.15 8.57 -9.11
N VAL A 53 -0.64 8.43 -8.06
CA VAL A 53 -0.80 7.22 -7.28
C VAL A 53 -2.20 6.68 -7.49
N ARG A 54 -2.26 5.44 -7.97
CA ARG A 54 -3.51 4.75 -8.31
C ARG A 54 -3.79 3.62 -7.37
N TYR A 55 -4.99 3.59 -6.83
CA TYR A 55 -5.50 2.53 -5.98
C TYR A 55 -6.48 1.67 -6.75
N HIS A 56 -6.16 0.39 -6.84
CA HIS A 56 -6.96 -0.60 -7.53
C HIS A 56 -7.46 -1.65 -6.55
N ARG A 57 -8.64 -2.17 -6.80
CA ARG A 57 -9.03 -3.47 -6.30
C ARG A 57 -8.10 -4.51 -6.93
N ALA A 58 -7.61 -5.48 -6.16
CA ALA A 58 -6.81 -6.58 -6.69
C ALA A 58 -7.16 -7.90 -6.01
N ASP A 59 -7.02 -8.99 -6.77
CA ASP A 59 -6.98 -10.34 -6.20
C ASP A 59 -5.52 -10.70 -5.90
N VAL A 60 -5.25 -11.01 -4.63
CA VAL A 60 -3.95 -11.44 -4.12
C VAL A 60 -4.20 -12.65 -3.24
N ASP A 61 -3.68 -13.81 -3.63
CA ASP A 61 -3.88 -15.09 -2.95
C ASP A 61 -5.35 -15.47 -2.72
N GLY A 62 -6.22 -15.20 -3.69
CA GLY A 62 -7.65 -15.49 -3.61
C GLY A 62 -8.41 -14.55 -2.67
N ARG A 63 -7.81 -13.40 -2.33
CA ARG A 63 -8.42 -12.36 -1.48
C ARG A 63 -8.49 -11.05 -2.23
N ILE A 64 -9.64 -10.40 -2.12
CA ILE A 64 -9.81 -9.04 -2.63
C ILE A 64 -9.18 -8.06 -1.66
N LEU A 65 -8.13 -7.39 -2.12
CA LEU A 65 -7.35 -6.38 -1.41
C LEU A 65 -7.29 -5.08 -2.23
N ALA A 66 -6.74 -4.02 -1.63
CA ALA A 66 -6.40 -2.81 -2.36
C ALA A 66 -4.90 -2.85 -2.71
N VAL A 67 -4.53 -2.49 -3.94
CA VAL A 67 -3.15 -2.31 -4.36
C VAL A 67 -2.94 -0.89 -4.82
N ARG A 68 -1.79 -0.32 -4.46
CA ARG A 68 -1.40 1.04 -4.79
C ARG A 68 -0.16 1.03 -5.68
N TYR A 69 -0.24 1.70 -6.82
CA TYR A 69 0.85 1.84 -7.80
C TYR A 69 1.22 3.30 -8.02
N TYR A 70 2.51 3.55 -8.25
CA TYR A 70 3.00 4.82 -8.80
C TYR A 70 2.91 4.80 -10.33
N VAL A 71 2.46 5.90 -10.91
CA VAL A 71 2.36 6.11 -12.36
C VAL A 71 2.99 7.46 -12.70
N TYR A 72 4.11 7.42 -13.42
CA TYR A 72 4.76 8.64 -13.91
C TYR A 72 4.15 9.04 -15.24
N HIS A 73 3.59 10.24 -15.31
CA HIS A 73 3.18 10.86 -16.56
C HIS A 73 4.40 11.53 -17.16
N HIS A 74 4.99 10.90 -18.17
CA HIS A 74 6.02 11.53 -19.01
C HIS A 74 5.34 12.59 -19.87
N GLU A 75 5.09 13.77 -19.31
CA GLU A 75 4.93 14.94 -20.14
C GLU A 75 6.33 15.40 -20.54
N GLU A 76 6.58 15.56 -21.83
CA GLU A 76 7.83 16.11 -22.42
C GLU A 76 8.08 17.57 -22.01
N SER A 77 7.47 18.03 -20.93
CA SER A 77 7.64 19.36 -20.38
C SER A 77 8.92 19.39 -19.59
N SER A 78 9.76 20.36 -19.95
CA SER A 78 11.02 20.69 -19.33
C SER A 78 10.81 20.87 -17.83
N ALA A 79 10.88 19.79 -17.05
CA ALA A 79 10.51 19.80 -15.64
C ALA A 79 11.50 20.69 -14.91
N GLY A 80 11.05 21.91 -14.58
CA GLY A 80 11.80 22.84 -13.76
C GLY A 80 12.05 22.24 -12.38
N THR A 81 12.98 22.83 -11.64
CA THR A 81 13.32 22.42 -10.26
C THR A 81 12.08 22.29 -9.36
N ASP A 82 11.03 23.06 -9.62
CA ASP A 82 9.79 23.04 -8.83
C ASP A 82 8.94 21.78 -9.06
N ALA A 83 8.87 21.25 -10.29
CA ALA A 83 8.15 20.00 -10.58
C ALA A 83 8.87 18.80 -9.94
N ALA A 84 10.20 18.81 -9.93
CA ALA A 84 10.99 17.77 -9.25
C ALA A 84 10.75 17.78 -7.73
N ARG A 85 10.67 18.98 -7.12
CA ARG A 85 10.36 19.14 -5.69
C ARG A 85 8.95 18.71 -5.33
N ASP A 86 7.96 19.01 -6.17
CA ASP A 86 6.57 18.54 -6.01
C ASP A 86 6.51 17.00 -5.98
N VAL A 87 7.12 16.34 -6.97
CA VAL A 87 7.18 14.88 -7.04
C VAL A 87 7.90 14.30 -5.82
N GLU A 88 9.03 14.87 -5.42
CA GLU A 88 9.79 14.43 -4.25
C GLU A 88 8.96 14.51 -2.96
N GLY A 89 8.32 15.66 -2.70
CA GLY A 89 7.45 15.84 -1.53
C GLY A 89 6.23 14.92 -1.55
N PHE A 90 5.65 14.67 -2.73
CA PHE A 90 4.54 13.73 -2.89
C PHE A 90 4.96 12.29 -2.56
N VAL A 91 6.10 11.84 -3.09
CA VAL A 91 6.67 10.50 -2.78
C VAL A 91 7.02 10.38 -1.30
N GLU A 92 7.63 11.41 -0.70
CA GLU A 92 7.99 11.41 0.72
C GLU A 92 6.76 11.25 1.61
N ARG A 93 5.67 11.98 1.32
CA ARG A 93 4.40 11.87 2.04
C ARG A 93 3.84 10.45 2.01
N ILE A 94 3.83 9.84 0.82
CA ILE A 94 3.29 8.49 0.63
C ILE A 94 4.19 7.44 1.30
N THR A 95 5.50 7.56 1.15
CA THR A 95 6.47 6.64 1.79
C THR A 95 6.41 6.75 3.30
N SER A 96 6.24 7.95 3.85
CA SER A 96 6.04 8.17 5.28
C SER A 96 4.75 7.52 5.78
N HIS A 97 3.67 7.62 5.00
CA HIS A 97 2.43 6.91 5.28
C HIS A 97 2.62 5.39 5.31
N ASP A 98 3.40 4.82 4.39
CA ASP A 98 3.67 3.37 4.37
C ASP A 98 4.46 2.89 5.58
N ARG A 99 5.44 3.68 6.02
CA ARG A 99 6.21 3.39 7.24
C ARG A 99 5.28 3.35 8.46
N LEU A 100 4.38 4.33 8.58
CA LEU A 100 3.37 4.35 9.64
C LEU A 100 2.43 3.14 9.56
N LEU A 101 1.98 2.79 8.35
CA LEU A 101 1.15 1.60 8.15
C LEU A 101 1.88 0.31 8.52
N ALA A 102 3.18 0.19 8.20
CA ALA A 102 3.99 -0.96 8.60
C ALA A 102 4.07 -1.08 10.13
N GLU A 103 4.35 0.02 10.83
CA GLU A 103 4.38 0.05 12.30
C GLU A 103 3.02 -0.35 12.89
N ILE A 104 1.93 0.27 12.45
CA ILE A 104 0.57 -0.01 12.93
C ILE A 104 0.18 -1.47 12.67
N SER A 105 0.61 -2.02 11.53
CA SER A 105 0.28 -3.40 11.13
C SER A 105 0.97 -4.44 11.99
N SER A 106 2.13 -4.12 12.57
CA SER A 106 2.87 -5.00 13.49
C SER A 106 2.21 -5.10 14.88
N ILE A 107 1.33 -4.16 15.24
CA ILE A 107 0.65 -4.14 16.54
C ILE A 107 -0.41 -5.25 16.59
N GLN A 108 -0.21 -6.25 17.44
CA GLN A 108 -1.09 -7.43 17.60
C GLN A 108 -2.57 -7.10 17.89
N LYS A 109 -2.89 -5.89 18.34
CA LYS A 109 -4.25 -5.41 18.65
C LYS A 109 -4.68 -4.19 17.83
N SER A 110 -4.10 -3.96 16.65
CA SER A 110 -4.58 -2.86 15.80
C SER A 110 -6.06 -3.03 15.48
N HIS A 111 -6.80 -1.93 15.50
CA HIS A 111 -8.26 -1.95 15.45
C HIS A 111 -8.77 -2.55 14.12
N LYS A 112 -9.87 -3.29 14.16
CA LYS A 112 -10.43 -3.99 12.99
C LYS A 112 -10.80 -3.07 11.83
N ASN A 113 -11.06 -1.79 12.08
CA ASN A 113 -11.40 -0.81 11.03
C ASN A 113 -10.17 -0.04 10.52
N VAL A 114 -8.96 -0.40 10.95
CA VAL A 114 -7.72 0.24 10.48
C VAL A 114 -7.14 -0.58 9.34
N VAL A 115 -6.74 0.11 8.28
CA VAL A 115 -6.03 -0.50 7.15
C VAL A 115 -4.69 -1.05 7.65
N ARG A 116 -4.34 -2.24 7.18
CA ARG A 116 -3.06 -2.88 7.46
C ARG A 116 -2.31 -3.14 6.17
N LEU A 117 -1.01 -3.08 6.25
CA LEU A 117 -0.10 -3.51 5.22
C LEU A 117 -0.15 -5.04 5.11
N TYR A 118 -0.42 -5.55 3.90
CA TYR A 118 -0.38 -6.99 3.60
C TYR A 118 1.00 -7.39 3.09
N GLY A 119 1.55 -6.59 2.19
CA GLY A 119 2.82 -6.84 1.53
C GLY A 119 3.16 -5.72 0.57
N TRP A 120 4.37 -5.79 0.02
CA TRP A 120 4.85 -4.82 -0.95
C TRP A 120 5.77 -5.50 -1.96
N ASN A 121 6.03 -4.77 -3.03
CA ASN A 121 7.09 -5.09 -3.95
C ASN A 121 8.28 -4.15 -3.71
N THR A 122 9.45 -4.74 -3.52
CA THR A 122 10.72 -4.01 -3.30
C THR A 122 11.54 -3.85 -4.58
N ASN A 123 10.99 -4.19 -5.76
CA ASN A 123 11.70 -3.98 -7.02
C ASN A 123 11.86 -2.48 -7.29
N SER A 124 12.56 -2.18 -8.40
CA SER A 124 12.96 -0.84 -8.80
C SER A 124 11.87 0.22 -8.60
N THR A 125 12.29 1.46 -8.29
CA THR A 125 11.44 2.58 -7.90
C THR A 125 10.26 2.89 -8.84
N ARG A 126 10.30 2.45 -10.10
CA ARG A 126 9.24 2.69 -11.08
C ARG A 126 8.12 1.66 -11.08
N GLU A 127 8.32 0.51 -10.42
CA GLU A 127 7.36 -0.60 -10.41
C GLU A 127 6.90 -0.97 -8.99
N GLN A 128 7.30 -0.17 -8.00
CA GLN A 128 6.92 -0.39 -6.61
C GLN A 128 5.41 -0.32 -6.44
N PHE A 129 4.90 -1.28 -5.67
CA PHE A 129 3.51 -1.30 -5.27
C PHE A 129 3.36 -1.80 -3.84
N VAL A 130 2.28 -1.33 -3.21
CA VAL A 130 1.93 -1.68 -1.84
C VAL A 130 0.54 -2.31 -1.85
N VAL A 131 0.39 -3.45 -1.18
CA VAL A 131 -0.89 -4.13 -1.02
C VAL A 131 -1.39 -3.92 0.40
N LEU A 132 -2.62 -3.44 0.48
CA LEU A 132 -3.31 -3.04 1.69
C LEU A 132 -4.49 -3.97 1.94
N LYS A 133 -4.64 -4.40 3.19
CA LYS A 133 -5.77 -5.17 3.70
C LYS A 133 -6.58 -4.29 4.64
N SER A 134 -7.85 -4.07 4.33
CA SER A 134 -8.81 -3.56 5.30
C SER A 134 -9.36 -4.73 6.14
N GLY A 135 -9.75 -4.46 7.38
CA GLY A 135 -10.45 -5.47 8.15
C GLY A 135 -11.79 -5.79 7.51
N PHE A 136 -12.04 -7.08 7.30
CA PHE A 136 -13.31 -7.56 6.75
C PHE A 136 -14.44 -7.32 7.78
N LYS A 137 -15.42 -6.50 7.43
CA LYS A 137 -16.81 -6.88 7.73
C LYS A 137 -17.25 -7.77 6.57
N SER A 138 -17.70 -8.99 6.84
CA SER A 138 -18.28 -9.82 5.79
C SER A 138 -19.46 -9.06 5.17
N ALA A 139 -19.50 -8.97 3.85
CA ALA A 139 -20.62 -8.36 3.12
C ALA A 139 -21.98 -9.03 3.44
N TRP A 140 -21.97 -10.24 4.02
CA TRP A 140 -23.14 -10.98 4.48
C TRP A 140 -23.78 -10.48 5.80
N MET A 141 -23.31 -9.38 6.40
CA MET A 141 -23.94 -8.76 7.58
C MET A 141 -24.46 -7.34 7.30
N ALA A 142 -24.96 -7.09 6.09
CA ALA A 142 -25.60 -5.83 5.72
C ALA A 142 -27.13 -5.83 5.92
N ASP A 143 -27.67 -6.64 6.84
CA ASP A 143 -29.11 -6.64 7.15
C ASP A 143 -29.43 -6.61 8.66
N GLU A 144 -28.61 -5.91 9.44
CA GLU A 144 -29.09 -5.39 10.73
C GLU A 144 -28.81 -3.89 10.79
N GLY A 145 -29.82 -3.13 10.35
CA GLY A 145 -29.85 -1.68 10.53
C GLY A 145 -29.67 -1.30 12.00
N PRO A 146 -29.23 -0.06 12.29
CA PRO A 146 -29.10 0.40 13.66
C PRO A 146 -30.50 0.41 14.30
N LYS A 147 -30.76 -0.51 15.22
CA LYS A 147 -31.85 -0.37 16.20
C LYS A 147 -31.45 0.80 17.10
N CYS A 148 -31.83 2.01 16.70
CA CYS A 148 -31.91 3.15 17.60
C CYS A 148 -32.85 2.75 18.73
N ILE A 149 -32.28 2.39 19.89
CA ILE A 149 -33.03 2.20 21.12
C ILE A 149 -33.53 3.58 21.52
N ALA A 150 -34.74 3.91 21.11
CA ALA A 150 -35.45 5.10 21.55
C ALA A 150 -35.77 4.95 23.03
N ASN A 151 -34.86 5.42 23.89
CA ASN A 151 -35.19 5.66 25.29
C ASN A 151 -36.13 6.87 25.36
N SER A 152 -37.43 6.57 25.39
CA SER A 152 -38.48 7.53 25.72
C SER A 152 -38.34 7.97 27.18
N LEU A 153 -37.69 9.11 27.41
CA LEU A 153 -37.85 9.84 28.68
C LEU A 153 -39.21 10.53 28.66
N LYS A 154 -40.20 9.92 29.33
CA LYS A 154 -41.39 10.63 29.81
C LYS A 154 -40.94 11.61 30.91
N LEU A 155 -40.77 12.88 30.57
CA LEU A 155 -40.74 13.94 31.58
C LEU A 155 -42.17 14.27 31.96
N MET A 156 -42.57 13.83 33.14
CA MET A 156 -43.80 14.19 33.83
C MET A 156 -43.38 15.14 34.95
N VAL A 157 -43.62 16.44 34.80
CA VAL A 157 -43.56 17.37 35.94
C VAL A 157 -44.82 18.24 35.87
N ARG A 158 -45.47 18.26 37.03
CA ARG A 158 -46.73 18.93 37.38
C ARG A 158 -46.63 20.44 37.27
#